data_AF-B5Y9C6-F1
#
_entry.id   AF-B5Y9C6-F1
#
_cell.length_a   1.000
_cell.length_b   1.000
_cell.length_c   1.000
_cell.angle_alpha   90.00
_cell.angle_beta   90.00
_cell.angle_gamma   90.00
#
_symmetry.space_group_name_H-M   'P 1'
#
loop_
_entity.id
_entity.type
_entity.pdbx_description
1 polymer ?
#
loop_
_entity_poly.entity_id
_entity_poly.type
_entity_poly.pdbx_seq_one_letter_code
_entity_poly.pdbx_strand_id
1 'polypeptide(L)'
;MRKERKMRGFTLVELLIVLLILGILIGLAVPRYLRSVEESKKTTFCANVRNVMSAIETWRIDNATTAYPASAEDLNTDIIKSATYFSQPPKNPYTDGEILQAQEAVPGAPGQFQYTYDGTSYTASTNPDCGIQ
;
A
#
# COMPACT_ATOMS: atom_id res chain seq x y z
N MET A 1 62.30 -7.49 26.73
CA MET A 1 61.13 -7.24 27.59
C MET A 1 59.93 -6.92 26.71
N ARG A 2 58.91 -7.81 26.68
CA ARG A 2 57.73 -7.69 25.81
C ARG A 2 56.67 -6.87 26.56
N LYS A 3 56.40 -5.65 26.09
CA LYS A 3 55.47 -4.70 26.74
C LYS A 3 54.05 -5.16 26.48
N GLU A 4 53.37 -5.71 27.48
CA GLU A 4 51.95 -6.07 27.34
C GLU A 4 51.12 -4.79 27.14
N ARG A 5 50.36 -4.75 26.04
CA ARG A 5 49.44 -3.65 25.77
C ARG A 5 48.26 -3.81 26.71
N LYS A 6 48.08 -2.90 27.67
CA LYS A 6 46.87 -2.85 28.49
C LYS A 6 45.65 -2.74 27.57
N MET A 7 44.83 -3.77 27.53
CA MET A 7 43.54 -3.70 26.86
C MET A 7 42.67 -2.72 27.65
N ARG A 8 42.25 -1.64 26.99
CA ARG A 8 41.26 -0.70 27.54
C ARG A 8 39.88 -1.30 27.30
N GLY A 9 39.16 -1.61 28.37
CA GLY A 9 37.74 -2.00 28.31
C GLY A 9 36.84 -0.77 28.24
N PHE A 10 35.62 -0.95 27.71
CA PHE A 10 34.56 0.04 27.74
C PHE A 10 34.14 0.35 29.19
N THR A 11 33.87 1.61 29.51
CA THR A 11 33.28 1.97 30.80
C THR A 11 31.75 1.79 30.75
N LEU A 12 31.14 1.45 31.90
CA LEU A 12 29.67 1.42 32.01
C LEU A 12 29.05 2.78 31.68
N VAL A 13 29.75 3.87 32.02
CA VAL A 13 29.31 5.24 31.76
C VAL A 13 29.27 5.54 30.26
N GLU A 14 30.26 5.07 29.47
CA GLU A 14 30.24 5.23 28.02
C GLU A 14 29.03 4.53 27.38
N LEU A 15 28.72 3.31 27.82
CA LEU A 15 27.54 2.60 27.30
C LEU A 15 26.23 3.31 27.70
N LEU A 16 26.15 3.84 28.93
CA LEU A 16 24.98 4.58 29.40
C LEU A 16 24.72 5.86 28.59
N ILE A 17 25.76 6.64 28.30
CA ILE A 17 25.63 7.85 27.48
C ILE A 17 25.20 7.50 26.05
N VAL A 18 25.73 6.42 25.48
CA VAL A 18 25.34 5.96 24.14
C VAL A 18 23.87 5.55 24.10
N LEU A 19 23.41 4.76 25.08
CA LEU A 19 22.00 4.35 25.15
C LEU A 19 21.06 5.53 25.38
N LEU A 20 21.47 6.53 26.18
CA LEU A 20 20.72 7.77 26.39
C LEU A 20 20.53 8.52 25.06
N ILE A 21 21.59 8.72 24.29
CA ILE A 21 21.51 9.41 22.99
C ILE A 21 20.67 8.58 22.00
N LEU A 22 20.87 7.25 21.94
CA LEU A 22 20.06 6.37 21.09
C LEU A 22 18.58 6.42 21.44
N GLY A 23 18.23 6.46 22.73
CA GLY A 23 16.84 6.59 23.19
C GLY A 23 16.19 7.88 22.71
N ILE A 24 16.91 9.01 22.79
CA ILE A 24 16.43 10.31 22.29
C ILE A 24 16.21 10.26 20.78
N LEU A 25 17.16 9.70 20.02
CA LEU A 25 17.05 9.59 18.56
C LEU A 25 15.87 8.72 18.14
N ILE A 26 15.69 7.55 18.78
CA ILE A 26 14.57 6.65 18.50
C ILE A 26 13.23 7.33 18.80
N GLY A 27 13.14 8.06 19.92
CA GLY A 27 11.92 8.79 20.28
C GLY A 27 11.46 9.80 19.23
N LEU A 28 12.39 10.43 18.52
CA LEU A 28 12.09 11.36 17.42
C LEU A 28 11.89 10.63 16.07
N ALA A 29 12.65 9.58 15.81
CA ALA A 29 12.68 8.89 14.52
C ALA A 29 11.44 8.03 14.28
N VAL A 30 10.98 7.28 15.29
CA VAL A 30 9.86 6.33 15.16
C VAL A 30 8.55 6.99 14.69
N PRO A 31 8.02 8.06 15.31
CA PRO A 31 6.76 8.64 14.87
C PRO A 31 6.85 9.24 13.46
N ARG A 32 8.03 9.79 13.08
CA ARG A 32 8.28 10.30 11.73
C ARG A 32 8.28 9.17 10.70
N TYR A 33 8.95 8.07 11.02
CA TYR A 33 9.00 6.88 10.18
C TYR A 33 7.60 6.31 9.94
N LEU A 34 6.80 6.14 11.00
CA LEU A 34 5.45 5.59 10.88
C LEU A 34 4.54 6.46 9.98
N ARG A 35 4.62 7.79 10.10
CA ARG A 35 3.88 8.71 9.21
C ARG A 35 4.30 8.57 7.75
N SER A 36 5.61 8.46 7.49
CA SER A 36 6.15 8.29 6.14
C SER A 36 5.71 6.96 5.52
N VAL A 37 5.67 5.88 6.30
CA VAL A 37 5.15 4.59 5.84
C VAL A 37 3.67 4.69 5.50
N GLU A 38 2.86 5.33 6.34
CA GLU A 38 1.41 5.50 6.09
C GLU A 38 1.14 6.32 4.82
N GLU A 39 1.86 7.42 4.62
CA GLU A 39 1.77 8.24 3.41
C GLU A 39 2.20 7.47 2.15
N SER A 40 3.23 6.65 2.27
CA SER A 40 3.70 5.79 1.18
C SER A 40 2.66 4.73 0.82
N LYS A 41 1.99 4.14 1.82
CA LYS A 41 0.89 3.19 1.62
C LYS A 41 -0.29 3.86 0.90
N LYS A 42 -0.72 5.03 1.37
CA LYS A 42 -1.80 5.80 0.73
C LYS A 42 -1.47 6.13 -0.73
N THR A 43 -0.27 6.64 -0.98
CA THR A 43 0.17 7.03 -2.32
C THR A 43 0.20 5.83 -3.27
N THR A 44 0.77 4.71 -2.83
CA THR A 44 0.85 3.47 -3.60
C THR A 44 -0.54 2.90 -3.86
N PHE A 45 -1.41 2.88 -2.85
CA PHE A 45 -2.79 2.40 -2.99
C PHE A 45 -3.55 3.22 -4.04
N CYS A 46 -3.52 4.55 -3.93
CA CYS A 46 -4.21 5.42 -4.88
C CYS A 46 -3.63 5.34 -6.30
N ALA A 47 -2.32 5.16 -6.44
CA ALA A 47 -1.72 4.90 -7.75
C ALA A 47 -2.24 3.60 -8.35
N ASN A 48 -2.28 2.51 -7.57
CA ASN A 48 -2.79 1.22 -8.03
C ASN A 48 -4.29 1.30 -8.40
N VAL A 49 -5.12 2.01 -7.62
CA VAL A 49 -6.53 2.22 -7.97
C VAL A 49 -6.66 2.96 -9.29
N ARG A 50 -5.91 4.05 -9.50
CA ARG A 50 -5.95 4.80 -10.77
C ARG A 50 -5.50 3.95 -11.97
N ASN A 51 -4.54 3.05 -11.76
CA ASN A 51 -4.14 2.10 -12.80
C ASN A 51 -5.28 1.13 -13.12
N VAL A 52 -6.04 0.64 -12.13
CA VAL A 52 -7.24 -0.17 -12.35
C VAL A 52 -8.30 0.61 -13.13
N MET A 53 -8.58 1.86 -12.75
CA MET A 53 -9.54 2.71 -13.47
C MET A 53 -9.14 2.91 -14.94
N SER A 54 -7.85 3.12 -15.20
CA SER A 54 -7.32 3.23 -16.55
C SER A 54 -7.46 1.92 -17.33
N ALA A 55 -7.21 0.78 -16.66
CA ALA A 55 -7.35 -0.54 -17.27
C ALA A 55 -8.82 -0.89 -17.59
N ILE A 56 -9.78 -0.42 -16.80
CA ILE A 56 -11.21 -0.53 -17.11
C ILE A 56 -11.53 0.18 -18.43
N GLU A 57 -11.00 1.39 -18.63
CA GLU A 57 -11.22 2.14 -19.87
C GLU A 57 -10.54 1.45 -21.06
N THR A 58 -9.31 0.97 -20.91
CA THR A 58 -8.61 0.20 -21.95
C THR A 58 -9.38 -1.08 -22.30
N TRP A 59 -9.84 -1.85 -21.30
CA TRP A 59 -10.62 -3.06 -21.53
C TRP A 59 -11.89 -2.79 -22.32
N ARG A 60 -12.56 -1.67 -22.04
CA ARG A 60 -13.76 -1.24 -22.76
C ARG A 60 -13.47 -0.99 -24.24
N ILE A 61 -12.35 -0.31 -24.54
CA ILE A 61 -11.89 -0.03 -25.90
C ILE A 61 -11.54 -1.34 -26.62
N ASP A 62 -10.77 -2.22 -25.98
CA ASP A 62 -10.30 -3.48 -26.58
C ASP A 62 -11.45 -4.44 -26.91
N ASN A 63 -12.51 -4.44 -26.10
CA ASN A 63 -13.71 -5.26 -26.32
C ASN A 63 -14.78 -4.58 -27.19
N ALA A 64 -14.50 -3.37 -27.69
CA ALA A 64 -15.43 -2.56 -28.49
C ALA A 64 -16.85 -2.47 -27.88
N THR A 65 -16.94 -2.38 -26.55
CA THR A 65 -18.20 -2.36 -25.80
C THR A 65 -18.42 -1.01 -25.13
N THR A 66 -19.66 -0.66 -24.84
CA THR A 66 -19.99 0.50 -24.01
C THR A 66 -20.25 0.13 -22.55
N ALA A 67 -20.34 -1.16 -22.26
CA ALA A 67 -20.59 -1.67 -20.91
C ALA A 67 -19.29 -1.75 -20.10
N TYR A 68 -19.44 -1.70 -18.77
CA TYR A 68 -18.37 -1.93 -17.81
C TYR A 68 -18.51 -3.34 -17.21
N PRO A 69 -17.48 -3.87 -16.52
CA PRO A 69 -17.58 -5.13 -15.80
C PRO A 69 -18.82 -5.15 -14.90
N ALA A 70 -19.64 -6.20 -15.00
CA ALA A 70 -20.96 -6.21 -14.38
C ALA A 70 -20.92 -6.38 -12.85
N SER A 71 -19.77 -6.81 -12.32
CA SER A 71 -19.54 -6.99 -10.90
C SER A 71 -18.07 -6.76 -10.54
N ALA A 72 -17.79 -6.66 -9.24
CA ALA A 72 -16.42 -6.64 -8.74
C ALA A 72 -15.66 -7.95 -9.06
N GLU A 73 -16.37 -9.07 -9.19
CA GLU A 73 -15.76 -10.34 -9.60
C GLU A 73 -15.35 -10.30 -11.06
N ASP A 74 -16.21 -9.81 -11.97
CA ASP A 74 -15.86 -9.67 -13.39
C ASP A 74 -14.69 -8.70 -13.58
N LEU A 75 -14.67 -7.58 -12.82
CA LEU A 75 -13.52 -6.67 -12.80
C LEU A 75 -12.23 -7.40 -12.35
N ASN A 76 -12.35 -8.30 -11.38
CA ASN A 76 -11.22 -9.06 -10.87
C ASN A 76 -10.68 -10.05 -11.91
N THR A 77 -11.57 -10.85 -12.53
CA THR A 77 -11.19 -11.90 -13.46
C THR A 77 -10.74 -11.35 -14.82
N ASP A 78 -11.48 -10.40 -15.37
CA ASP A 78 -11.33 -9.99 -16.76
C ASP A 78 -10.24 -8.94 -16.94
N ILE A 79 -9.94 -8.18 -15.87
CA ILE A 79 -9.02 -7.04 -15.91
C ILE A 79 -7.88 -7.23 -14.93
N ILE A 80 -8.14 -7.31 -13.63
CA ILE A 80 -7.09 -7.27 -12.59
C ILE A 80 -6.14 -8.46 -12.64
N LYS A 81 -6.68 -9.66 -12.89
CA LYS A 81 -5.89 -10.90 -13.02
C LYS A 81 -5.45 -11.18 -14.45
N SER A 82 -5.88 -10.37 -15.40
CA SER A 82 -5.55 -10.54 -16.80
C SER A 82 -4.14 -10.02 -17.10
N ALA A 83 -3.31 -10.90 -17.64
CA ALA A 83 -1.96 -10.58 -18.09
C ALA A 83 -1.93 -9.54 -19.23
N THR A 84 -3.07 -9.29 -19.89
CA THR A 84 -3.23 -8.27 -20.92
C THR A 84 -3.11 -6.86 -20.35
N TYR A 85 -3.70 -6.62 -19.18
CA TYR A 85 -3.74 -5.28 -18.58
C TYR A 85 -2.72 -5.11 -17.44
N PHE A 86 -2.36 -6.19 -16.77
CA PHE A 86 -1.41 -6.18 -15.66
C PHE A 86 -0.45 -7.35 -15.72
N SER A 87 0.87 -7.08 -15.70
CA SER A 87 1.87 -8.15 -15.60
C SER A 87 1.78 -8.91 -14.27
N GLN A 88 1.30 -8.24 -13.22
CA GLN A 88 0.95 -8.83 -11.93
C GLN A 88 -0.25 -8.07 -11.36
N PRO A 89 -1.19 -8.75 -10.68
CA PRO A 89 -2.32 -8.09 -10.04
C PRO A 89 -1.86 -6.96 -9.11
N PRO A 90 -2.43 -5.74 -9.23
CA PRO A 90 -2.11 -4.65 -8.33
C PRO A 90 -2.35 -5.04 -6.88
N LYS A 91 -1.34 -4.79 -6.04
CA LYS A 91 -1.38 -5.12 -4.62
C LYS A 91 -1.99 -4.01 -3.77
N ASN A 92 -2.55 -4.42 -2.65
CA ASN A 92 -3.03 -3.55 -1.61
C ASN A 92 -1.96 -3.38 -0.51
N PRO A 93 -1.36 -2.19 -0.34
CA PRO A 93 -0.29 -1.96 0.64
C PRO A 93 -0.77 -1.96 2.10
N TYR A 94 -2.08 -2.07 2.33
CA TYR A 94 -2.68 -2.16 3.66
C TYR A 94 -2.92 -3.60 4.12
N THR A 95 -3.05 -4.53 3.19
CA THR A 95 -3.48 -5.91 3.45
C THR A 95 -2.51 -6.95 2.90
N ASP A 96 -1.51 -6.52 2.13
CA ASP A 96 -0.57 -7.34 1.35
C ASP A 96 -1.22 -8.28 0.32
N GLY A 97 -2.55 -8.21 0.17
CA GLY A 97 -3.36 -8.94 -0.82
C GLY A 97 -3.54 -8.17 -2.14
N GLU A 98 -4.48 -8.63 -2.97
CA GLU A 98 -4.87 -7.93 -4.20
C GLU A 98 -5.76 -6.72 -3.88
N ILE A 99 -5.80 -5.74 -4.80
CA ILE A 99 -6.49 -4.46 -4.58
C ILE A 99 -8.02 -4.58 -4.40
N LEU A 100 -8.65 -5.59 -5.00
CA LEU A 100 -10.09 -5.86 -4.86
C LEU A 100 -10.43 -6.91 -3.79
N GLN A 101 -9.45 -7.53 -3.15
CA GLN A 101 -9.77 -8.50 -2.10
C GLN A 101 -10.48 -7.79 -0.97
N ALA A 102 -11.68 -8.28 -0.65
CA ALA A 102 -12.45 -7.81 0.48
C ALA A 102 -11.62 -8.02 1.75
N GLN A 103 -11.12 -6.92 2.32
CA GLN A 103 -10.76 -6.91 3.72
C GLN A 103 -11.99 -7.37 4.50
N GLU A 104 -11.87 -8.38 5.36
CA GLU A 104 -12.86 -8.70 6.41
C GLU A 104 -13.38 -7.36 6.94
N ALA A 105 -14.67 -7.10 6.72
CA ALA A 105 -15.22 -5.76 6.69
C ALA A 105 -15.14 -5.08 8.07
N VAL A 106 -13.98 -4.52 8.39
CA VAL A 106 -13.83 -3.52 9.44
C VAL A 106 -14.24 -2.20 8.79
N PRO A 107 -15.42 -1.65 9.10
CA PRO A 107 -15.90 -0.43 8.48
C PRO A 107 -14.88 0.69 8.75
N GLY A 108 -14.43 1.37 7.69
CA GLY A 108 -13.46 2.47 7.80
C GLY A 108 -12.00 2.05 7.89
N ALA A 109 -11.66 0.76 7.75
CA ALA A 109 -10.26 0.36 7.57
C ALA A 109 -9.66 0.94 6.26
N PRO A 110 -8.40 1.39 6.26
CA PRO A 110 -7.74 1.87 5.05
C PRO A 110 -7.43 0.70 4.11
N GLY A 111 -7.26 1.00 2.83
CA GLY A 111 -7.08 0.05 1.75
C GLY A 111 -8.37 -0.53 1.18
N GLN A 112 -9.53 0.05 1.44
CA GLN A 112 -10.78 -0.43 0.83
C GLN A 112 -10.94 0.17 -0.56
N PHE A 113 -11.17 -0.68 -1.55
CA PHE A 113 -11.56 -0.31 -2.90
C PHE A 113 -12.88 -1.02 -3.22
N GLN A 114 -13.94 -0.24 -3.41
CA GLN A 114 -15.29 -0.73 -3.68
C GLN A 114 -15.67 -0.38 -5.11
N TYR A 115 -16.18 -1.36 -5.84
CA TYR A 115 -16.67 -1.23 -7.20
C TYR A 115 -18.12 -1.70 -7.25
N THR A 116 -19.02 -0.84 -7.72
CA THR A 116 -20.44 -1.13 -7.85
C THR A 116 -20.92 -0.74 -9.24
N TYR A 117 -21.56 -1.67 -9.95
CA TYR A 117 -22.14 -1.44 -11.26
C TYR A 117 -23.68 -1.43 -11.17
N ASP A 118 -24.33 -0.46 -11.82
CA ASP A 118 -25.79 -0.29 -11.79
C ASP A 118 -26.51 -0.77 -13.07
N GLY A 119 -25.77 -1.35 -14.02
CA GLY A 119 -26.28 -1.76 -15.32
C GLY A 119 -25.97 -0.78 -16.46
N THR A 120 -25.61 0.46 -16.15
CA THR A 120 -25.27 1.51 -17.14
C THR A 120 -23.94 2.19 -16.83
N SER A 121 -23.66 2.39 -15.55
CA SER A 121 -22.48 3.07 -15.03
C SER A 121 -21.88 2.28 -13.87
N TYR A 122 -20.61 2.51 -13.60
CA TYR A 122 -19.99 2.01 -12.38
C TYR A 122 -19.63 3.17 -11.46
N THR A 123 -19.64 2.88 -10.17
CA THR A 123 -19.13 3.77 -9.13
C THR A 123 -17.97 3.08 -8.44
N ALA A 124 -16.93 3.85 -8.17
CA ALA A 124 -15.73 3.39 -7.48
C ALA A 124 -15.51 4.25 -6.25
N SER A 125 -15.32 3.63 -5.09
CA SER A 125 -15.06 4.32 -3.84
C SER A 125 -13.81 3.75 -3.16
N THR A 126 -13.04 4.62 -2.52
CA THR A 126 -11.79 4.26 -1.87
C THR A 126 -11.71 4.81 -0.45
N ASN A 127 -11.14 4.02 0.45
CA ASN A 127 -10.67 4.50 1.75
C ASN A 127 -9.20 4.11 1.92
N PRO A 128 -8.26 5.05 2.10
CA PRO A 128 -8.44 6.51 2.10
C PRO A 128 -8.91 7.04 0.73
N ASP A 129 -9.54 8.21 0.73
CA ASP A 129 -10.00 8.84 -0.51
C ASP A 129 -8.81 9.15 -1.44
N CYS A 130 -8.91 8.61 -2.66
CA CYS A 130 -7.94 8.75 -3.73
C CYS A 130 -8.32 9.83 -4.76
N GLY A 131 -9.44 10.53 -4.57
CA GLY A 131 -9.91 11.57 -5.48
C GLY A 131 -10.25 11.03 -6.87
N ILE A 132 -10.80 9.82 -6.92
CA ILE A 132 -11.30 9.21 -8.16
C ILE A 132 -12.73 9.71 -8.42
N GLN A 133 -13.06 9.95 -9.70
CA GLN A 133 -14.40 10.34 -10.16
C GLN A 133 -14.94 9.29 -11.12
#